data_AF-A0A0J1BXS0-F1
#
_entry.id   AF-A0A0J1BXS0-F1
#
_cell.length_a   1.000
_cell.length_b   1.000
_cell.length_c   1.000
_cell.angle_alpha   90.00
_cell.angle_beta   90.00
_cell.angle_gamma   90.00
#
_symmetry.space_group_name_H-M   'P 1'
#
loop_
_entity.id
_entity.type
_entity.pdbx_description
1 polymer ?
#
loop_
_entity_poly.entity_id
_entity_poly.type
_entity_poly.pdbx_seq_one_letter_code
_entity_poly.pdbx_strand_id
1 'polypeptide(L)'
;MVPPAVPRPPAHLRLVDPAKARAGAARRRRTGTPESPLSLKRRARRINAVLAEAYPYAVAELDFRSPYELLVATVLSAQTTDVRVNATTPRLFAACPTPRAL
;
A
#
# COMPACT_ATOMS: atom_id res chain seq x y z
N MET A 1 10.16 3.08 16.13
CA MET A 1 8.74 3.08 15.70
C MET A 1 8.18 1.70 16.00
N VAL A 2 7.31 1.57 17.01
CA VAL A 2 6.63 0.30 17.28
C VAL A 2 5.60 0.11 16.16
N PRO A 3 5.66 -0.96 15.35
CA PRO A 3 4.62 -1.19 14.36
C PRO A 3 3.28 -1.29 15.09
N PRO A 4 2.22 -0.63 14.61
CA PRO A 4 0.90 -0.79 15.21
C PRO A 4 0.58 -2.28 15.26
N ALA A 5 0.03 -2.74 16.40
CA ALA A 5 -0.38 -4.12 16.54
C ALA A 5 -1.31 -4.46 15.37
N VAL A 6 -0.95 -5.45 14.56
CA VAL A 6 -1.81 -5.91 13.46
C VAL A 6 -3.15 -6.31 14.08
N PRO A 7 -4.26 -5.62 13.76
CA PRO A 7 -5.54 -5.95 14.37
C PRO A 7 -5.87 -7.41 14.07
N ARG A 8 -6.43 -8.09 15.07
CA ARG A 8 -6.90 -9.46 14.86
C ARG A 8 -7.87 -9.44 13.67
N PRO A 9 -7.71 -10.35 12.71
CA PRO A 9 -8.58 -10.36 11.55
C PRO A 9 -10.04 -10.47 12.03
N PRO A 10 -10.97 -9.72 11.40
CA PRO A 10 -12.38 -9.77 11.75
C PRO A 10 -12.88 -11.22 11.83
N ALA A 11 -13.84 -11.50 12.71
CA ALA A 11 -14.38 -12.86 12.91
C ALA A 11 -14.88 -13.54 11.62
N HIS A 12 -15.25 -12.74 10.60
CA HIS A 12 -15.70 -13.24 9.30
C HIS A 12 -14.55 -13.58 8.33
N LEU A 13 -13.31 -13.27 8.68
CA LEU A 13 -12.11 -13.57 7.90
C LEU A 13 -11.51 -14.91 8.35
N ARG A 14 -11.75 -15.96 7.56
CA ARG A 14 -11.04 -17.22 7.71
C ARG A 14 -9.63 -17.09 7.15
N LEU A 15 -8.62 -17.16 8.01
CA LEU A 15 -7.24 -17.41 7.58
C LEU A 15 -7.20 -18.77 6.88
N VAL A 16 -6.77 -18.76 5.62
CA VAL A 16 -6.63 -19.98 4.83
C VAL A 16 -5.23 -20.53 5.08
N ASP A 17 -5.16 -21.82 5.38
CA ASP A 17 -3.89 -22.54 5.44
C ASP A 17 -3.04 -22.26 4.17
N PRO A 18 -1.76 -21.88 4.32
CA PRO A 18 -0.94 -21.46 3.19
C PRO A 18 -0.71 -22.57 2.16
N ALA A 19 -0.69 -23.84 2.57
CA ALA A 19 -0.62 -24.97 1.64
C ALA A 19 -1.92 -25.12 0.85
N LYS A 20 -3.08 -24.94 1.49
CA LYS A 20 -4.39 -24.91 0.80
C LYS A 20 -4.50 -23.73 -0.17
N ALA A 21 -4.00 -22.55 0.20
CA ALA A 21 -3.97 -21.38 -0.67
C ALA A 21 -3.11 -21.62 -1.93
N ARG A 22 -1.92 -22.20 -1.76
CA ARG A 22 -1.02 -22.58 -2.87
C ARG A 22 -1.65 -23.62 -3.80
N ALA A 23 -2.27 -24.66 -3.24
CA ALA A 23 -2.98 -25.68 -4.03
C ALA A 23 -4.13 -25.07 -4.84
N GLY A 24 -4.90 -24.14 -4.24
CA GLY A 24 -5.97 -23.40 -4.92
C GLY A 24 -5.46 -22.52 -6.06
N ALA A 25 -4.33 -21.83 -5.87
CA ALA A 25 -3.71 -21.02 -6.91
C ALA A 25 -3.17 -21.88 -8.06
N ALA A 26 -2.53 -23.01 -7.75
CA ALA A 26 -2.05 -23.98 -8.75
C ALA A 26 -3.21 -24.58 -9.55
N ARG A 27 -4.32 -24.92 -8.88
CA ARG A 27 -5.54 -25.40 -9.55
C ARG A 27 -6.12 -24.36 -10.49
N ARG A 28 -6.23 -23.08 -10.06
CA ARG A 28 -6.71 -21.99 -10.92
C ARG A 28 -5.84 -21.79 -12.17
N ARG A 29 -4.51 -21.89 -12.02
CA ARG A 29 -3.58 -21.85 -13.17
C ARG A 29 -3.83 -23.00 -14.15
N ARG A 30 -4.14 -24.20 -13.66
CA ARG A 30 -4.40 -25.39 -14.52
C ARG A 30 -5.75 -25.34 -15.23
N THR A 31 -6.78 -24.76 -14.61
CA THR A 31 -8.14 -24.74 -15.17
C THR A 31 -8.35 -23.69 -16.28
N GLY A 32 -7.43 -22.74 -16.46
CA GLY A 32 -7.36 -21.83 -17.62
C GLY A 32 -8.52 -20.85 -17.80
N THR A 33 -9.62 -20.98 -17.06
CA THR A 33 -10.79 -20.12 -17.20
C THR A 33 -10.54 -18.78 -16.48
N PRO A 34 -10.54 -17.64 -17.19
CA PRO A 34 -10.40 -16.34 -16.55
C PRO A 34 -11.61 -16.05 -15.66
N GLU A 35 -11.38 -15.38 -14.53
CA GLU A 35 -12.46 -14.89 -13.67
C GLU A 35 -13.36 -13.92 -14.47
N SER A 36 -14.68 -14.03 -14.31
CA SER A 36 -15.60 -13.07 -14.92
C SER A 36 -15.36 -11.67 -14.34
N PRO A 37 -15.65 -10.59 -15.09
CA PRO A 37 -15.52 -9.21 -14.59
C PRO A 37 -16.24 -8.97 -13.26
N LEU A 38 -17.40 -9.62 -13.06
CA LEU A 38 -18.17 -9.53 -11.82
C LEU A 38 -17.44 -10.19 -10.64
N SER A 39 -16.87 -11.38 -10.85
CA SER A 39 -16.10 -12.07 -9.79
C SER A 39 -14.83 -11.31 -9.40
N LEU A 40 -14.14 -10.68 -10.36
CA LEU A 40 -12.98 -9.81 -10.11
C LEU A 40 -13.37 -8.61 -9.22
N LYS A 41 -14.45 -7.91 -9.58
CA LYS A 41 -14.97 -6.77 -8.80
C LYS A 41 -15.39 -7.19 -7.39
N ARG A 42 -16.06 -8.33 -7.24
CA ARG A 42 -16.47 -8.87 -5.92
C ARG A 42 -15.25 -9.20 -5.06
N ARG A 43 -14.21 -9.81 -5.64
CA ARG A 43 -12.96 -10.11 -4.93
C ARG A 43 -12.23 -8.83 -4.51
N ALA A 44 -12.09 -7.86 -5.41
CA ALA A 44 -11.47 -6.57 -5.10
C ALA A 44 -12.19 -5.84 -3.96
N ARG A 45 -13.53 -5.77 -3.98
CA ARG A 45 -14.33 -5.16 -2.89
C ARG A 45 -14.12 -5.87 -1.55
N ARG A 46 -14.08 -7.20 -1.55
CA ARG A 46 -13.81 -7.97 -0.34
C ARG A 46 -12.42 -7.68 0.23
N ILE A 47 -11.40 -7.63 -0.63
CA ILE A 47 -10.04 -7.27 -0.22
C ILE A 47 -10.01 -5.86 0.35
N ASN A 48 -10.63 -4.90 -0.34
CA ASN A 48 -10.66 -3.50 0.10
C ASN A 48 -11.34 -3.34 1.47
N ALA A 49 -12.44 -4.05 1.73
CA ALA A 49 -13.11 -4.01 3.03
C ALA A 49 -12.21 -4.52 4.17
N VAL A 50 -11.48 -5.61 3.92
CA VAL A 50 -10.53 -6.17 4.90
C VAL A 50 -9.36 -5.23 5.14
N LEU A 51 -8.82 -4.61 4.07
CA LEU A 51 -7.74 -3.64 4.19
C LEU A 51 -8.17 -2.38 4.95
N ALA A 52 -9.39 -1.88 4.69
CA ALA A 52 -9.93 -0.72 5.39
C ALA A 52 -10.11 -0.97 6.90
N GLU A 53 -10.53 -2.17 7.28
CA GLU A 53 -10.64 -2.56 8.70
C GLU A 53 -9.26 -2.78 9.33
N ALA A 54 -8.33 -3.40 8.60
CA ALA A 54 -6.99 -3.72 9.12
C ALA A 54 -6.08 -2.48 9.24
N TYR A 55 -6.26 -1.49 8.37
CA TYR A 55 -5.44 -0.28 8.28
C TYR A 55 -6.31 0.98 8.24
N PRO A 56 -7.05 1.30 9.33
CA PRO A 56 -8.03 2.39 9.34
C PRO A 56 -7.42 3.79 9.15
N TYR A 57 -6.11 3.93 9.34
CA TYR A 57 -5.36 5.19 9.22
C TYR A 57 -4.32 5.17 8.11
N ALA A 58 -4.49 4.33 7.08
CA ALA A 58 -3.55 4.26 5.96
C ALA A 58 -3.50 5.60 5.21
N VAL A 59 -2.38 6.33 5.38
CA VAL A 59 -2.04 7.58 4.69
C VAL A 59 -0.64 7.49 4.10
N ALA A 60 -0.22 8.47 3.31
CA ALA A 60 1.16 8.54 2.86
C ALA A 60 2.10 8.76 4.07
N GLU A 61 3.16 7.96 4.17
CA GLU A 61 4.18 8.07 5.22
C GLU A 61 5.27 9.12 4.88
N LEU A 62 5.15 9.78 3.73
CA LEU A 62 6.05 10.85 3.32
C LEU A 62 5.72 12.16 4.05
N ASP A 63 6.74 12.85 4.55
CA ASP A 63 6.59 14.15 5.20
C ASP A 63 6.55 15.27 4.15
N PHE A 64 5.43 15.99 4.08
CA PHE A 64 5.24 17.13 3.17
C PHE A 64 4.24 18.15 3.73
N ARG A 65 4.34 19.40 3.28
CA ARG A 65 3.48 20.53 3.67
C ARG A 65 2.74 21.17 2.48
N SER A 66 3.08 20.76 1.26
CA SER A 66 2.48 21.29 0.04
C SER A 66 2.41 20.22 -1.06
N PRO A 67 1.54 20.41 -2.08
CA PRO A 67 1.50 19.52 -3.24
C PRO A 67 2.83 19.42 -4.00
N TYR A 68 3.64 20.49 -3.99
CA TYR A 68 4.98 20.48 -4.58
C TYR A 68 5.92 19.55 -3.81
N GLU A 69 5.96 19.68 -2.48
CA GLU A 69 6.79 18.81 -1.63
C GLU A 69 6.37 17.35 -1.78
N LEU A 70 5.07 17.05 -1.83
CA LEU A 70 4.57 15.69 -2.07
C LEU A 70 5.00 15.14 -3.43
N LEU A 71 4.88 15.94 -4.50
CA LEU A 71 5.31 15.52 -5.84
C LEU A 71 6.79 15.16 -5.86
N VAL A 72 7.66 16.02 -5.31
CA VAL A 72 9.10 15.78 -5.27
C VAL A 72 9.42 14.57 -4.40
N ALA A 73 8.81 14.46 -3.21
CA ALA A 73 9.01 13.31 -2.32
C ALA A 73 8.57 11.99 -2.98
N THR A 74 7.50 12.01 -3.78
CA THR A 74 7.02 10.85 -4.55
C THR A 74 8.00 10.44 -5.65
N VAL A 75 8.61 11.41 -6.33
CA VAL A 75 9.67 11.11 -7.32
C VAL A 75 10.89 10.50 -6.63
N LEU A 76 11.30 11.06 -5.49
CA LEU A 76 12.43 10.56 -4.73
C LEU A 76 12.19 9.18 -4.11
N SER A 77 10.94 8.80 -3.83
CA SER A 77 10.61 7.51 -3.21
C SER A 77 10.82 6.30 -4.14
N ALA A 78 11.03 6.54 -5.44
CA ALA A 78 11.34 5.49 -6.40
C ALA A 78 12.58 4.69 -5.94
N GLN A 79 12.37 3.37 -5.74
CA GLN A 79 13.43 2.43 -5.34
C GLN A 79 14.16 2.79 -4.03
N THR A 80 13.49 3.51 -3.11
CA THR A 80 14.00 3.81 -1.78
C THR A 80 12.90 3.64 -0.73
N THR A 81 13.14 4.04 0.52
CA THR A 81 12.18 3.98 1.61
C THR A 81 11.74 5.37 2.04
N ASP A 82 10.51 5.50 2.53
CA ASP A 82 9.98 6.76 3.05
C ASP A 82 10.86 7.35 4.16
N VAL A 83 11.45 6.49 4.99
CA VAL A 83 12.45 6.90 6.01
C VAL A 83 13.65 7.63 5.39
N ARG A 84 14.19 7.11 4.28
CA ARG A 84 15.33 7.74 3.59
C ARG A 84 14.92 9.04 2.91
N VAL A 85 13.72 9.07 2.32
CA VAL A 85 13.16 10.28 1.69
C VAL A 85 12.99 11.36 2.75
N ASN A 86 12.31 11.08 3.86
CA ASN A 86 12.04 12.03 4.94
C ASN A 86 13.33 12.49 5.66
N ALA A 87 14.40 11.69 5.65
CA ALA A 87 15.71 12.13 6.12
C ALA A 87 16.39 13.13 5.17
N THR A 88 16.04 13.11 3.87
CA THR A 88 16.68 13.91 2.82
C THR A 88 15.90 15.19 2.51
N THR A 89 14.58 15.12 2.52
CA THR A 89 13.68 16.20 2.10
C THR A 89 13.78 17.50 2.91
N PRO A 90 14.08 17.54 4.23
CA PRO A 90 14.15 18.80 4.96
C PRO A 90 15.23 19.74 4.42
N ARG A 91 16.42 19.20 4.12
CA ARG A 91 17.51 19.98 3.53
C ARG A 91 17.22 20.38 2.09
N LEU A 92 16.60 19.48 1.31
CA LEU A 92 16.21 19.75 -0.06
C LEU A 92 15.20 20.90 -0.14
N PHE A 93 14.14 20.85 0.67
CA PHE A 93 13.07 21.85 0.65
C PHE A 93 13.49 23.19 1.28
N ALA A 94 14.50 23.19 2.16
CA ALA A 94 15.11 24.44 2.61
C ALA A 94 15.89 25.13 1.48
N ALA A 95 16.57 24.37 0.61
CA ALA A 95 17.32 24.92 -0.51
C ALA A 95 16.41 25.29 -1.70
N CYS A 96 15.39 24.48 -1.97
CA CYS A 96 14.47 24.64 -3.09
C CYS A 96 13.01 24.64 -2.56
N PRO A 97 12.54 25.75 -1.95
CA PRO A 97 11.23 25.78 -1.29
C PRO A 97 10.05 25.84 -2.26
N THR A 98 10.29 26.20 -3.53
CA THR A 98 9.25 26.32 -4.56
C THR A 98 9.76 25.80 -5.90
N PRO A 99 8.87 25.44 -6.84
CA PRO A 99 9.27 25.03 -8.19
C PRO A 99 10.14 26.06 -8.93
N ARG A 100 9.95 27.36 -8.67
CA ARG A 100 10.70 28.45 -9.31
C ARG A 100 12.09 28.65 -8.70
N ALA A 101 12.35 28.08 -7.53
CA ALA A 101 13.61 28.18 -6.80
C ALA A 101 14.53 26.96 -7.00
N LEU A 102 14.23 26.12 -8.00
CA LEU A 102 15.09 25.01 -8.46
C LEU A 102 16.18 25.51 -9.42
#